data_AF-A0A2E7FD25-F1
#
_entry.id   AF-A0A2E7FD25-F1
#
_cell.length_a   1.000
_cell.length_b   1.000
_cell.length_c   1.000
_cell.angle_alpha   90.00
_cell.angle_beta   90.00
_cell.angle_gamma   90.00
#
_symmetry.space_group_name_H-M   'P 1'
#
loop_
_entity.id
_entity.type
_entity.pdbx_description
1 polymer ?
#
loop_
_entity_poly.entity_id
_entity_poly.type
_entity_poly.pdbx_seq_one_letter_code
_entity_poly.pdbx_strand_id
1 'polypeptide(L)'
;MYSFQCIRTLTQNKIVWTLYCLIVFVIISYISYSVINYDRASGFNHSISYSIGLFFALFIFQSLIILGLLIEDIYRVPQAIYTFFTDESKQSETFFPQRRKILSQILFLLASIPFGAILYGMIRGKYNFKVLKYDILYDDLPKSFDGFTITQISDIHCGSFDNPQKVEYGLDLVNKQKSDVILFTGEIVNNTSEESYP
;
A
#
# COMPACT_ATOMS: atom_id res chain seq x y z
N MET A 1 19.50 0.52 6.97
CA MET A 1 20.62 1.41 7.41
C MET A 1 20.48 2.83 6.85
N TYR A 2 20.41 3.00 5.52
CA TYR A 2 20.24 4.32 4.86
C TYR A 2 18.97 5.10 5.25
N SER A 3 17.80 4.46 5.36
CA SER A 3 16.55 5.14 5.75
C SER A 3 16.63 5.75 7.16
N PHE A 4 17.38 5.12 8.07
CA PHE A 4 17.70 5.67 9.39
C PHE A 4 18.67 6.86 9.29
N GLN A 5 19.65 6.84 8.38
CA GLN A 5 20.51 8.00 8.11
C GLN A 5 19.74 9.19 7.51
N CYS A 6 18.75 8.93 6.64
CA CYS A 6 17.81 9.95 6.15
C CYS A 6 17.12 10.63 7.33
N ILE A 7 16.43 9.86 8.18
CA ILE A 7 15.72 10.37 9.36
C ILE A 7 16.64 11.05 10.38
N ARG A 8 17.87 10.56 10.53
CA ARG A 8 18.94 11.21 11.31
C ARG A 8 19.39 12.56 10.73
N THR A 9 19.20 12.78 9.44
CA THR A 9 19.50 14.05 8.75
C THR A 9 18.29 15.01 8.80
N LEU A 10 17.06 14.50 8.77
CA LEU A 10 15.81 15.29 8.80
C LEU A 10 15.64 16.14 10.06
N THR A 11 15.91 15.58 11.23
CA THR A 11 15.78 16.23 12.53
C THR A 11 16.89 15.75 13.44
N GLN A 12 17.36 16.57 14.38
CA GLN A 12 18.33 16.14 15.41
C GLN A 12 17.67 15.63 16.71
N ASN A 13 16.34 15.57 16.75
CA ASN A 13 15.63 15.09 17.94
C ASN A 13 15.72 13.55 18.05
N LYS A 14 16.49 13.07 19.03
CA LYS A 14 16.68 11.64 19.35
C LYS A 14 15.35 10.90 19.54
N ILE A 15 14.33 11.54 20.10
CA ILE A 15 13.01 10.93 20.36
C ILE A 15 12.37 10.46 19.04
N VAL A 16 12.45 11.28 17.98
CA VAL A 16 11.85 10.95 16.67
C VAL A 16 12.54 9.73 16.05
N TRP A 17 13.86 9.62 16.22
CA TRP A 17 14.63 8.47 15.71
C TRP A 17 14.31 7.19 16.50
N THR A 18 14.21 7.28 17.83
CA THR A 18 13.82 6.17 18.69
C THR A 18 12.40 5.69 18.35
N LEU A 19 11.45 6.61 18.18
CA LEU A 19 10.07 6.27 17.79
C LEU A 19 10.02 5.61 16.40
N TYR A 20 10.75 6.11 15.40
CA TYR A 20 10.81 5.48 14.09
C TYR A 20 11.39 4.05 14.17
N CYS A 21 12.50 3.86 14.89
CA CYS A 21 13.09 2.53 15.06
C CYS A 21 12.15 1.59 15.81
N LEU A 22 11.43 2.07 16.83
CA LEU A 22 10.41 1.31 17.56
C LEU A 22 9.27 0.88 16.62
N ILE A 23 8.72 1.79 15.82
CA ILE A 23 7.63 1.51 14.88
C ILE A 23 8.07 0.47 13.84
N VAL A 24 9.24 0.64 13.22
CA VAL A 24 9.77 -0.32 12.24
C VAL A 24 10.04 -1.67 12.89
N PHE A 25 10.59 -1.70 14.12
CA PHE A 25 10.79 -2.94 14.87
C PHE A 25 9.46 -3.65 15.14
N VAL A 26 8.44 -2.95 15.65
CA VAL A 26 7.10 -3.52 15.92
C VAL A 26 6.46 -4.08 14.66
N ILE A 27 6.54 -3.37 13.52
CA ILE A 27 5.98 -3.87 12.26
C ILE A 27 6.74 -5.12 11.77
N ILE A 28 8.08 -5.12 11.84
CA ILE A 28 8.89 -6.29 11.46
C ILE A 28 8.57 -7.48 12.39
N SER A 29 8.50 -7.27 13.71
CA SER A 29 8.12 -8.31 14.67
C SER A 29 6.71 -8.85 14.40
N TYR A 30 5.75 -8.01 14.06
CA TYR A 30 4.40 -8.44 13.66
C TYR A 30 4.43 -9.30 12.38
N ILE A 31 5.14 -8.87 11.34
CA ILE A 31 5.29 -9.63 10.09
C ILE A 31 5.97 -10.97 10.36
N SER A 32 7.08 -11.00 11.10
CA SER A 32 7.78 -12.24 11.48
C SER A 32 6.88 -13.17 12.29
N TYR A 33 6.16 -12.65 13.28
CA TYR A 33 5.20 -13.44 14.07
C TYR A 33 4.09 -14.03 13.17
N SER A 34 3.50 -13.22 12.29
CA SER A 34 2.43 -13.67 11.41
C SER A 34 2.90 -14.71 10.39
N VAL A 35 4.16 -14.66 9.94
CA VAL A 35 4.74 -15.63 9.00
C VAL A 35 5.14 -16.93 9.70
N ILE A 36 5.68 -16.86 10.92
CA ILE A 36 6.09 -18.04 11.70
C ILE A 36 4.86 -18.86 12.14
N ASN A 37 3.78 -18.18 12.53
CA ASN A 37 2.53 -18.82 12.98
C ASN A 37 1.51 -19.01 11.83
N TYR A 38 1.93 -18.87 10.57
CA TYR A 38 1.05 -19.05 9.42
C TYR A 38 0.80 -20.54 9.13
N ASP A 39 -0.42 -21.01 9.41
CA ASP A 39 -0.87 -22.30 8.92
C ASP A 39 -1.27 -22.21 7.44
N ARG A 40 -0.56 -22.96 6.60
CA ARG A 40 -0.81 -23.04 5.16
C ARG A 40 -2.13 -23.73 4.82
N ALA A 41 -2.66 -24.57 5.70
CA ALA A 41 -3.96 -25.21 5.51
C ALA A 41 -5.12 -24.21 5.67
N SER A 42 -4.93 -23.16 6.48
CA SER A 42 -5.95 -22.11 6.72
C SER A 42 -6.12 -21.11 5.57
N GLY A 43 -5.26 -21.17 4.56
CA GLY A 43 -5.28 -20.22 3.44
C GLY A 43 -4.97 -18.77 3.84
N PHE A 44 -5.29 -17.86 2.93
CA PHE A 44 -4.94 -16.44 3.02
C PHE A 44 -5.82 -15.68 4.03
N ASN A 45 -5.41 -15.70 5.29
CA ASN A 45 -6.11 -15.03 6.38
C ASN A 45 -5.82 -13.51 6.50
N HIS A 46 -6.55 -12.83 7.38
CA HIS A 46 -6.38 -11.39 7.64
C HIS A 46 -4.96 -11.02 8.09
N SER A 47 -4.35 -11.79 8.98
CA SER A 47 -3.02 -11.48 9.53
C SER A 47 -1.91 -11.54 8.48
N ILE A 48 -1.94 -12.55 7.59
CA ILE A 48 -0.97 -12.64 6.50
C ILE A 48 -1.22 -11.55 5.44
N SER A 49 -2.50 -11.21 5.17
CA SER A 49 -2.88 -10.10 4.29
C SER A 49 -2.33 -8.76 4.78
N TYR A 50 -2.52 -8.43 6.05
CA TYR A 50 -1.97 -7.22 6.66
C TYR A 50 -0.44 -7.25 6.69
N SER A 51 0.19 -8.40 6.95
CA SER A 51 1.65 -8.55 6.97
C SER A 51 2.28 -8.31 5.60
N ILE A 52 1.68 -8.84 4.53
CA ILE A 52 2.12 -8.64 3.14
C ILE A 52 1.95 -7.17 2.73
N GLY A 53 0.80 -6.55 3.05
CA GLY A 53 0.57 -5.13 2.77
C GLY A 53 1.54 -4.20 3.53
N LEU A 54 1.79 -4.46 4.82
CA LEU A 54 2.76 -3.72 5.62
C LEU A 54 4.20 -3.92 5.14
N PHE A 55 4.54 -5.13 4.70
CA PHE A 55 5.82 -5.43 4.06
C PHE A 55 6.00 -4.58 2.80
N PHE A 56 5.05 -4.59 1.86
CA PHE A 56 5.14 -3.80 0.63
C PHE A 56 5.17 -2.30 0.91
N ALA A 57 4.36 -1.80 1.86
CA ALA A 57 4.39 -0.40 2.27
C ALA A 57 5.78 0.01 2.76
N LEU A 58 6.35 -0.72 3.74
CA LEU A 58 7.69 -0.44 4.25
C LEU A 58 8.79 -0.62 3.19
N PHE A 59 8.69 -1.66 2.36
CA PHE A 59 9.66 -1.95 1.31
C PHE A 59 9.71 -0.83 0.28
N ILE A 60 8.57 -0.36 -0.22
CA ILE A 60 8.49 0.75 -1.18
C ILE A 60 8.99 2.05 -0.55
N PHE A 61 8.56 2.36 0.68
CA PHE A 61 9.00 3.54 1.42
C PHE A 61 10.54 3.58 1.59
N GLN A 62 11.13 2.46 2.03
CA GLN A 62 12.58 2.38 2.21
C GLN A 62 13.33 2.40 0.87
N SER A 63 12.82 1.71 -0.15
CA SER A 63 13.45 1.63 -1.47
C SER A 63 13.53 3.00 -2.16
N LEU A 64 12.45 3.80 -2.11
CA LEU A 64 12.44 5.15 -2.67
C LEU A 64 13.47 6.08 -2.00
N ILE A 65 13.59 6.01 -0.68
CA ILE A 65 14.59 6.78 0.08
C ILE A 65 16.01 6.30 -0.25
N ILE A 66 16.23 4.98 -0.33
CA ILE A 66 17.54 4.39 -0.65
C ILE A 66 17.97 4.79 -2.07
N LEU A 67 17.10 4.64 -3.07
CA LEU A 67 17.40 5.01 -4.46
C LEU A 67 17.69 6.50 -4.60
N GLY A 68 16.91 7.36 -3.96
CA GLY A 68 17.13 8.82 -3.99
C GLY A 68 18.47 9.25 -3.37
N LEU A 69 18.87 8.63 -2.26
CA LEU A 69 20.18 8.89 -1.64
C LEU A 69 21.33 8.27 -2.43
N LEU A 70 21.13 7.11 -3.05
CA LEU A 70 22.13 6.46 -3.90
C LEU A 70 22.44 7.32 -5.14
N ILE A 71 21.42 7.94 -5.75
CA ILE A 71 21.61 8.92 -6.82
C ILE A 71 22.41 10.13 -6.32
N GLU A 72 22.12 10.67 -5.13
CA GLU A 72 22.91 11.75 -4.53
C GLU A 72 24.39 11.35 -4.34
N ASP A 73 24.65 10.15 -3.82
CA ASP A 73 26.00 9.66 -3.57
C ASP A 73 26.77 9.40 -4.90
N ILE A 74 26.10 8.93 -5.97
CA ILE A 74 26.71 8.78 -7.32
C ILE A 74 27.27 10.12 -7.84
N TYR A 75 26.57 11.23 -7.66
CA TYR A 75 27.08 12.55 -8.11
C TYR A 75 28.16 13.12 -7.18
N ARG A 76 28.12 12.78 -5.89
CA ARG A 76 29.06 13.31 -4.88
C ARG A 76 30.41 12.59 -4.86
N VAL A 77 30.45 11.27 -5.08
CA VAL A 77 31.70 10.49 -5.04
C VAL A 77 32.75 11.02 -6.04
N PRO A 78 32.45 11.28 -7.33
CA PRO A 78 33.40 11.87 -8.27
C PRO A 78 33.86 13.28 -7.88
N GLN A 79 32.98 14.10 -7.32
CA GLN A 79 33.33 15.46 -6.84
C GLN A 79 34.29 15.38 -5.65
N ALA A 80 34.03 14.50 -4.68
CA ALA A 80 34.91 14.28 -3.53
C ALA A 80 36.29 13.75 -3.97
N ILE A 81 36.33 12.83 -4.94
CA ILE A 81 37.58 12.34 -5.55
C ILE A 81 38.34 13.48 -6.24
N TYR A 82 37.67 14.30 -7.06
CA TYR A 82 38.30 15.41 -7.76
C TYR A 82 38.94 16.42 -6.78
N THR A 83 38.19 16.86 -5.76
CA THR A 83 38.70 17.80 -4.75
C THR A 83 39.85 17.20 -3.94
N PHE A 84 39.79 15.91 -3.59
CA PHE A 84 40.87 15.21 -2.88
C PHE A 84 42.20 15.21 -3.64
N PHE A 85 42.17 15.24 -4.98
CA PHE A 85 43.37 15.29 -5.82
C PHE A 85 43.76 16.71 -6.29
N THR A 86 43.00 17.77 -5.97
CA THR A 86 43.23 19.12 -6.52
C THR A 86 43.41 20.26 -5.51
N ASP A 87 42.93 20.13 -4.27
CA ASP A 87 42.99 21.22 -3.26
C ASP A 87 43.51 20.74 -1.89
N GLU A 88 44.79 21.00 -1.56
CA GLU A 88 45.32 20.81 -0.19
C GLU A 88 44.92 21.96 0.77
N SER A 89 44.49 23.12 0.24
CA SER A 89 44.37 24.37 1.03
C SER A 89 42.94 24.79 1.40
N LYS A 90 41.92 24.02 1.03
CA LYS A 90 40.51 24.29 1.39
C LYS A 90 39.89 23.18 2.23
N GLN A 91 40.24 23.19 3.51
CA GLN A 91 39.34 22.75 4.59
C GLN A 91 38.13 23.71 4.74
N SER A 92 37.53 24.17 3.63
CA SER A 92 36.35 25.01 3.66
C SER A 92 35.12 24.16 3.98
N GLU A 93 34.89 24.02 5.29
CA GLU A 93 33.59 23.92 5.95
C GLU A 93 32.42 23.42 5.08
N THR A 94 31.99 22.18 5.35
CA THR A 94 30.57 21.85 5.52
C THR A 94 29.56 22.49 4.54
N PHE A 95 29.88 22.59 3.25
CA PHE A 95 28.99 23.24 2.26
C PHE A 95 27.77 22.38 1.85
N PHE A 96 27.73 21.14 2.32
CA PHE A 96 26.82 20.08 1.88
C PHE A 96 25.80 19.49 2.89
N PRO A 97 25.87 19.67 4.23
CA PRO A 97 24.87 19.12 5.16
C PRO A 97 23.48 19.72 4.95
N GLN A 98 23.40 21.03 4.70
CA GLN A 98 22.13 21.75 4.60
C GLN A 98 21.36 21.34 3.33
N ARG A 99 22.06 21.17 2.20
CA ARG A 99 21.48 20.60 0.96
C ARG A 99 21.04 19.14 1.14
N ARG A 100 21.86 18.31 1.81
CA ARG A 100 21.52 16.91 2.12
C ARG A 100 20.25 16.80 2.96
N LYS A 101 20.05 17.71 3.91
CA LYS A 101 18.83 17.80 4.72
C LYS A 101 17.58 18.12 3.89
N ILE A 102 17.66 19.08 2.98
CA ILE A 102 16.55 19.44 2.07
C ILE A 102 16.21 18.27 1.15
N LEU A 103 17.21 17.60 0.55
CA LEU A 103 16.95 16.44 -0.30
C LEU A 103 16.34 15.28 0.49
N SER A 104 16.85 15.02 1.70
CA SER A 104 16.26 14.01 2.60
C SER A 104 14.78 14.32 2.90
N GLN A 105 14.42 15.60 3.13
CA GLN A 105 13.04 16.03 3.38
C GLN A 105 12.13 15.77 2.18
N ILE A 106 12.61 16.11 0.97
CA ILE A 106 11.87 15.88 -0.28
C ILE A 106 11.68 14.38 -0.52
N LEU A 107 12.74 13.57 -0.38
CA LEU A 107 12.68 12.11 -0.55
C LEU A 107 11.75 11.45 0.46
N PHE A 108 11.79 11.87 1.73
CA PHE A 108 10.86 11.38 2.76
C PHE A 108 9.42 11.69 2.39
N LEU A 109 9.11 12.95 2.01
CA LEU A 109 7.76 13.36 1.63
C LEU A 109 7.25 12.60 0.39
N LEU A 110 8.09 12.46 -0.65
CA LEU A 110 7.76 11.70 -1.86
C LEU A 110 7.53 10.22 -1.56
N ALA A 111 8.34 9.60 -0.69
CA ALA A 111 8.15 8.21 -0.28
C ALA A 111 6.91 8.01 0.60
N SER A 112 6.52 9.01 1.40
CA SER A 112 5.31 8.98 2.23
C SER A 112 4.02 8.92 1.42
N ILE A 113 4.00 9.41 0.18
CA ILE A 113 2.81 9.39 -0.70
C ILE A 113 2.37 7.95 -1.04
N PRO A 114 3.18 7.11 -1.72
CA PRO A 114 2.79 5.73 -2.01
C PRO A 114 2.66 4.88 -0.74
N PHE A 115 3.46 5.14 0.30
CA PHE A 115 3.31 4.50 1.61
C PHE A 115 1.90 4.73 2.20
N GLY A 116 1.46 5.99 2.26
CA GLY A 116 0.14 6.36 2.74
C GLY A 116 -0.99 5.83 1.84
N ALA A 117 -0.79 5.82 0.52
CA ALA A 117 -1.74 5.26 -0.44
C ALA A 117 -1.94 3.75 -0.24
N ILE A 118 -0.87 2.98 0.01
CA ILE A 118 -0.96 1.54 0.31
C ILE A 118 -1.71 1.32 1.63
N LEU A 119 -1.35 2.02 2.70
CA LEU A 119 -2.05 1.90 3.99
C LEU A 119 -3.54 2.27 3.87
N TYR A 120 -3.87 3.33 3.12
CA TYR A 120 -5.25 3.69 2.84
C TYR A 120 -5.98 2.60 2.04
N GLY A 121 -5.34 2.04 1.01
CA GLY A 121 -5.87 0.93 0.23
C GLY A 121 -6.16 -0.32 1.08
N MET A 122 -5.27 -0.67 2.01
CA MET A 122 -5.45 -1.80 2.93
C MET A 122 -6.64 -1.59 3.89
N ILE A 123 -6.87 -0.37 4.36
CA ILE A 123 -7.91 -0.06 5.35
C ILE A 123 -9.28 0.20 4.69
N ARG A 124 -9.31 0.82 3.51
CA ARG A 124 -10.54 1.29 2.85
C ARG A 124 -10.86 0.60 1.52
N GLY A 125 -9.86 0.07 0.82
CA GLY A 125 -10.00 -0.47 -0.54
C GLY A 125 -10.99 -1.63 -0.63
N LYS A 126 -10.93 -2.58 0.32
CA LYS A 126 -11.83 -3.74 0.40
C LYS A 126 -13.32 -3.41 0.61
N TYR A 127 -13.65 -2.14 0.89
CA TYR A 127 -15.03 -1.65 1.07
C TYR A 127 -15.40 -0.54 0.08
N ASN A 128 -14.60 -0.34 -0.97
CA ASN A 128 -14.81 0.69 -1.98
C ASN A 128 -15.78 0.23 -3.08
N PHE A 129 -16.95 -0.25 -2.68
CA PHE A 129 -18.00 -0.71 -3.59
C PHE A 129 -18.44 0.42 -4.53
N LYS A 130 -18.54 0.13 -5.82
CA LYS A 130 -18.98 1.07 -6.86
C LYS A 130 -20.08 0.43 -7.69
N VAL A 131 -21.15 1.18 -7.92
CA VAL A 131 -22.16 0.83 -8.91
C VAL A 131 -21.75 1.46 -10.23
N LEU A 132 -21.45 0.62 -11.22
CA LEU A 132 -21.18 1.03 -12.60
C LEU A 132 -22.40 0.63 -13.44
N LYS A 133 -22.87 1.54 -14.30
CA LYS A 133 -24.03 1.31 -15.16
C LYS A 133 -23.61 1.43 -16.61
N TYR A 134 -24.05 0.48 -17.42
CA TYR A 134 -23.75 0.38 -18.84
C TYR A 134 -25.01 -0.06 -19.56
N ASP A 135 -25.40 0.70 -20.58
CA ASP A 135 -26.46 0.30 -21.49
C ASP A 135 -25.82 -0.54 -22.60
N ILE A 136 -26.27 -1.78 -22.76
CA ILE A 136 -25.73 -2.71 -23.75
C ILE A 136 -26.74 -2.83 -24.89
N LEU A 137 -26.33 -2.38 -26.09
CA LEU A 137 -27.18 -2.32 -27.27
C LEU A 137 -26.75 -3.38 -28.27
N TYR A 138 -27.71 -4.13 -28.81
CA TYR A 138 -27.52 -5.11 -29.88
C TYR A 138 -28.63 -4.96 -30.93
N ASP A 139 -28.26 -4.98 -32.21
CA ASP A 139 -29.21 -4.81 -33.33
C ASP A 139 -30.23 -5.96 -33.45
N ASP A 140 -29.88 -7.13 -32.91
CA ASP A 140 -30.67 -8.37 -32.91
C ASP A 140 -31.28 -8.72 -31.53
N LEU A 141 -31.28 -7.77 -30.57
CA LEU A 141 -31.86 -8.00 -29.24
C LEU A 141 -33.36 -8.36 -29.34
N PRO A 142 -33.81 -9.51 -28.80
CA PRO A 142 -35.23 -9.85 -28.80
C PRO A 142 -36.02 -8.84 -27.97
N LYS A 143 -37.17 -8.39 -28.47
CA LYS A 143 -38.01 -7.35 -27.82
C LYS A 143 -38.42 -7.64 -26.37
N SER A 144 -38.37 -8.90 -25.93
CA SER A 144 -38.60 -9.28 -24.53
C SER A 144 -37.49 -8.86 -23.57
N PHE A 145 -36.31 -8.49 -24.09
CA PHE A 145 -35.16 -7.98 -23.33
C PHE A 145 -34.97 -6.46 -23.49
N ASP A 146 -35.85 -5.76 -24.21
CA ASP A 146 -35.82 -4.30 -24.28
C ASP A 146 -36.12 -3.71 -22.89
N GLY A 147 -35.21 -2.88 -22.38
CA GLY A 147 -35.24 -2.37 -21.02
C GLY A 147 -34.96 -3.40 -19.91
N PHE A 148 -34.60 -4.65 -20.23
CA PHE A 148 -34.27 -5.67 -19.23
C PHE A 148 -32.93 -5.36 -18.54
N THR A 149 -32.92 -5.43 -17.22
CA THR A 149 -31.78 -5.01 -16.40
C THR A 149 -31.16 -6.14 -15.60
N ILE A 150 -29.82 -6.13 -15.52
CA ILE A 150 -29.01 -7.11 -14.80
C ILE A 150 -28.16 -6.38 -13.78
N THR A 151 -28.23 -6.79 -12.51
CA THR A 151 -27.22 -6.42 -11.51
C THR A 151 -26.24 -7.57 -11.36
N GLN A 152 -25.02 -7.39 -11.86
CA GLN A 152 -23.92 -8.34 -11.72
C GLN A 152 -23.07 -8.01 -10.49
N ILE A 153 -22.74 -9.03 -9.70
CA ILE A 153 -21.82 -8.95 -8.56
C ILE A 153 -20.69 -9.95 -8.82
N SER A 154 -19.44 -9.54 -8.61
CA SER A 154 -18.26 -10.38 -8.83
C SER A 154 -17.30 -10.37 -7.66
N ASP A 155 -16.60 -11.50 -7.48
CA ASP A 155 -15.37 -11.65 -6.68
C ASP A 155 -15.47 -11.00 -5.30
N ILE A 156 -16.45 -11.48 -4.53
CA ILE A 156 -16.80 -10.97 -3.20
C ILE A 156 -15.66 -11.23 -2.21
N HIS A 157 -14.99 -12.39 -2.32
CA HIS A 157 -13.92 -12.82 -1.41
C HIS A 157 -14.24 -12.53 0.07
N CYS A 158 -15.33 -13.15 0.55
CA CYS A 158 -15.96 -12.83 1.82
C CYS A 158 -15.05 -13.04 3.04
N GLY A 159 -14.08 -13.97 2.97
CA GLY A 159 -13.05 -14.16 3.98
C GLY A 159 -12.13 -12.94 4.19
N SER A 160 -12.17 -11.94 3.30
CA SER A 160 -11.47 -10.65 3.44
C SER A 160 -12.19 -9.63 4.31
N PHE A 161 -13.48 -9.85 4.60
CA PHE A 161 -14.33 -8.90 5.30
C PHE A 161 -14.29 -9.08 6.82
N ASP A 162 -14.11 -7.96 7.53
CA ASP A 162 -14.05 -7.83 8.98
C ASP A 162 -15.05 -6.79 9.53
N ASN A 163 -15.92 -6.23 8.68
CA ASN A 163 -16.84 -5.16 9.04
C ASN A 163 -18.25 -5.42 8.48
N PRO A 164 -19.18 -5.99 9.30
CA PRO A 164 -20.54 -6.29 8.86
C PRO A 164 -21.31 -5.08 8.31
N GLN A 165 -21.15 -3.90 8.90
CA GLN A 165 -21.82 -2.66 8.44
C GLN A 165 -21.38 -2.26 7.02
N LYS A 166 -20.15 -2.61 6.62
CA LYS A 166 -19.67 -2.37 5.26
C LYS A 166 -20.19 -3.39 4.26
N VAL A 167 -20.35 -4.65 4.67
CA VAL A 167 -20.99 -5.70 3.86
C VAL A 167 -22.47 -5.35 3.64
N GLU A 168 -23.17 -4.97 4.70
CA GLU A 168 -24.57 -4.49 4.65
C GLU A 168 -24.73 -3.33 3.68
N TYR A 169 -23.87 -2.31 3.74
CA TYR A 169 -23.84 -1.20 2.77
C TYR A 169 -23.66 -1.67 1.31
N GLY A 170 -22.86 -2.73 1.07
CA GLY A 170 -22.70 -3.36 -0.24
C GLY A 170 -23.99 -4.02 -0.75
N LEU A 171 -24.66 -4.79 0.12
CA LEU A 171 -25.97 -5.39 -0.17
C LEU A 171 -27.04 -4.30 -0.45
N ASP A 172 -26.98 -3.21 0.30
CA ASP A 172 -27.84 -2.04 0.11
C ASP A 172 -27.67 -1.39 -1.27
N LEU A 173 -26.44 -1.32 -1.79
CA LEU A 173 -26.16 -0.83 -3.15
C LEU A 173 -26.74 -1.77 -4.22
N VAL A 174 -26.65 -3.08 -4.04
CA VAL A 174 -27.25 -4.09 -4.92
C VAL A 174 -28.78 -3.95 -4.93
N ASN A 175 -29.40 -3.97 -3.76
CA ASN A 175 -30.86 -3.88 -3.61
C ASN A 175 -31.45 -2.58 -4.19
N LYS A 176 -30.69 -1.47 -4.15
CA LYS A 176 -31.07 -0.18 -4.76
C LYS A 176 -31.17 -0.21 -6.28
N GLN A 177 -30.57 -1.19 -6.97
CA GLN A 177 -30.65 -1.26 -8.44
C GLN A 177 -32.00 -1.76 -8.94
N LYS A 178 -32.70 -2.61 -8.14
CA LYS A 178 -34.00 -3.20 -8.47
C LYS A 178 -34.05 -3.86 -9.86
N SER A 179 -32.96 -4.52 -10.24
CA SER A 179 -32.87 -5.19 -11.54
C SER A 179 -33.77 -6.41 -11.64
N ASP A 180 -34.17 -6.74 -12.87
CA ASP A 180 -35.00 -7.91 -13.18
C ASP A 180 -34.33 -9.24 -12.79
N VAL A 181 -33.00 -9.28 -12.86
CA VAL A 181 -32.18 -10.37 -12.32
C VAL A 181 -30.92 -9.85 -11.62
N ILE A 182 -30.56 -10.53 -10.53
CA ILE A 182 -29.25 -10.39 -9.88
C ILE A 182 -28.43 -11.62 -10.24
N LEU A 183 -27.25 -11.42 -10.82
CA LEU A 183 -26.31 -12.47 -11.17
C LEU A 183 -25.07 -12.37 -10.29
N PHE A 184 -24.67 -13.49 -9.71
CA PHE A 184 -23.36 -13.63 -9.08
C PHE A 184 -22.42 -14.37 -10.05
N THR A 185 -21.22 -13.83 -10.26
CA THR A 185 -20.20 -14.38 -11.17
C THR A 185 -18.84 -14.35 -10.49
N GLY A 186 -17.95 -15.34 -10.69
CA GLY A 186 -16.64 -15.33 -10.01
C GLY A 186 -16.67 -15.93 -8.60
N GLU A 187 -15.80 -15.46 -7.71
CA GLU A 187 -15.50 -16.16 -6.44
C GLU A 187 -16.19 -15.55 -5.21
N ILE A 188 -16.92 -16.37 -4.44
CA ILE A 188 -17.57 -15.94 -3.18
C ILE A 188 -16.54 -15.88 -2.05
N VAL A 189 -15.67 -16.89 -1.96
CA VAL A 189 -14.71 -17.10 -0.86
C VAL A 189 -13.28 -16.78 -1.30
N ASN A 190 -12.34 -16.72 -0.37
CA ASN A 190 -10.91 -16.58 -0.63
C ASN A 190 -10.24 -17.94 -0.80
N ASN A 191 -10.51 -18.90 0.10
CA ASN A 191 -9.79 -20.19 0.15
C ASN A 191 -10.69 -21.38 0.47
N THR A 192 -11.56 -21.26 1.47
CA THR A 192 -12.42 -22.37 1.92
C THR A 192 -13.90 -21.99 1.90
N SER A 193 -14.78 -22.97 1.69
CA SER A 193 -16.25 -22.76 1.75
C SER A 193 -16.73 -22.30 3.12
N GLU A 194 -15.98 -22.62 4.18
CA GLU A 194 -16.29 -22.25 5.56
C GLU A 194 -16.34 -20.74 5.78
N GLU A 195 -15.61 -19.96 4.98
CA GLU A 195 -15.63 -18.48 5.00
C GLU A 195 -17.01 -17.87 4.66
N SER A 196 -17.94 -18.67 4.14
CA SER A 196 -19.31 -18.25 3.78
C SER A 196 -20.40 -18.76 4.74
N TYR A 197 -20.03 -19.54 5.76
CA TYR A 197 -20.95 -19.95 6.82
C TYR A 197 -20.96 -18.91 7.96
N PRO A 198 -22.09 -18.77 8.68
CA PRO A 198 -22.23 -17.85 9.82
C PRO A 198 -21.54 -18.33 11.10
#